data_AF-A0A453Q9X2-F1
#
_entry.id   AF-A0A453Q9X2-F1
#
_cell.length_a   1.000
_cell.length_b   1.000
_cell.length_c   1.000
_cell.angle_alpha   90.00
_cell.angle_beta   90.00
_cell.angle_gamma   90.00
#
_symmetry.space_group_name_H-M   'P 1'
#
loop_
_entity.id
_entity.type
_entity.pdbx_description
1 polymer ?
#
loop_
_entity_poly.entity_id
_entity_poly.type
_entity_poly.pdbx_seq_one_letter_code
_entity_poly.pdbx_strand_id
1 'polypeptide(L)'
;MSAYYLEHANVDHIQKHFDDFEEEARSLLSLGLPIPAYDQVLKASHAFNILDSRGFVGVTERARYFGRMRSLARQCSQLWLKTREEIGYPLGTYQEANLVYPHVSEKLSRKEVLGQAQTFVLEIGTEELPPHDVVEATEQLEKSLVQILGKRRLSHGKVHTYGTPRRLAVVVENLCLKQMEEEVELRGPPVAKAFDQEGKPTKAAEGFCRKNNVPVDSLYKKIDGKTEYIYARVKESARYADEVLSEDLPTIISGISFPKSMRWNSNIVFSRPVRWIMALHGDLVVPFSFAGISR
;
A
#
# COMPACT_ATOMS: atom_id res chain seq x y z
N MET A 1 -12.74 36.35 2.60
CA MET A 1 -13.14 35.19 3.43
C MET A 1 -12.16 34.88 4.56
N SER A 2 -10.83 34.84 4.34
CA SER A 2 -9.86 34.55 5.43
C SER A 2 -9.92 35.48 6.65
N ALA A 3 -10.03 36.80 6.47
CA ALA A 3 -10.05 37.73 7.61
C ALA A 3 -11.22 37.50 8.58
N TYR A 4 -12.39 37.08 8.07
CA TYR A 4 -13.51 36.73 8.95
C TYR A 4 -13.16 35.55 9.87
N TYR A 5 -12.69 34.44 9.30
CA TYR A 5 -12.41 33.22 10.06
C TYR A 5 -11.21 33.35 11.00
N LEU A 6 -10.23 34.18 10.66
CA LEU A 6 -9.00 34.33 11.44
C LEU A 6 -9.09 35.44 12.48
N GLU A 7 -9.79 36.54 12.18
CA GLU A 7 -9.69 37.78 12.97
C GLU A 7 -11.05 38.25 13.52
N HIS A 8 -12.11 38.22 12.72
CA HIS A 8 -13.35 38.93 13.04
C HIS A 8 -14.50 38.08 13.55
N ALA A 9 -14.49 36.75 13.36
CA ALA A 9 -15.57 35.91 13.83
C ALA A 9 -15.70 36.03 15.36
N ASN A 10 -16.91 36.38 15.82
CA ASN A 10 -17.23 36.51 17.23
C ASN A 10 -17.33 35.11 17.85
N VAL A 11 -16.38 34.79 18.71
CA VAL A 11 -16.23 33.46 19.31
C VAL A 11 -17.47 33.04 20.10
N ASP A 12 -18.01 33.94 20.93
CA ASP A 12 -19.15 33.64 21.79
C ASP A 12 -20.41 33.32 20.99
N HIS A 13 -20.66 34.10 19.91
CA HIS A 13 -21.79 33.83 19.02
C HIS A 13 -21.65 32.49 18.30
N ILE A 14 -20.45 32.16 17.82
CA ILE A 14 -20.22 30.90 17.10
C ILE A 14 -20.28 29.70 18.06
N GLN A 15 -19.79 29.85 19.29
CA GLN A 15 -19.94 28.82 20.33
C GLN A 15 -21.42 28.57 20.64
N LYS A 16 -22.20 29.64 20.82
CA LYS A 16 -23.65 29.51 21.01
C LYS A 16 -24.32 28.82 19.83
N HIS A 17 -23.99 29.19 18.59
CA HIS A 17 -24.50 28.51 17.40
C HIS A 17 -24.15 27.01 17.41
N PHE A 18 -22.94 26.63 17.80
CA PHE A 18 -22.57 25.22 17.92
C PHE A 18 -23.51 24.49 18.89
N ASP A 19 -23.74 25.06 20.07
CA ASP A 19 -24.59 24.44 21.09
C ASP A 19 -26.06 24.39 20.65
N ASP A 20 -26.58 25.46 20.04
CA ASP A 20 -27.94 25.53 19.48
C ASP A 20 -28.15 24.46 18.39
N PHE A 21 -27.18 24.29 17.47
CA PHE A 21 -27.26 23.26 16.42
C PHE A 21 -27.21 21.84 17.00
N GLU A 22 -26.43 21.60 18.05
CA GLU A 22 -26.43 20.30 18.72
C GLU A 22 -27.76 20.02 19.42
N GLU A 23 -28.32 20.98 20.14
CA GLU A 23 -29.61 20.82 20.81
C GLU A 23 -30.72 20.53 19.81
N GLU A 24 -30.76 21.29 18.70
CA GLU A 24 -31.71 21.07 17.62
C GLU A 24 -31.51 19.69 16.96
N ALA A 25 -30.27 19.26 16.72
CA ALA A 25 -29.99 17.92 16.20
C ALA A 25 -30.55 16.83 17.12
N ARG A 26 -30.39 16.97 18.44
CA ARG A 26 -30.93 16.03 19.44
C ARG A 26 -32.46 16.04 19.46
N SER A 27 -33.08 17.22 19.37
CA SER A 27 -34.54 17.36 19.27
C SER A 27 -35.07 16.64 18.03
N LEU A 28 -34.48 16.88 16.86
CA LEU A 28 -34.88 16.26 15.60
C LEU A 28 -34.67 14.74 15.60
N LEU A 29 -33.59 14.24 16.22
CA LEU A 29 -33.38 12.80 16.43
C LEU A 29 -34.51 12.18 17.29
N SER A 30 -34.96 12.89 18.34
CA SER A 30 -36.05 12.42 19.20
C SER A 30 -37.40 12.36 18.46
N LEU A 31 -37.58 13.20 17.44
CA LEU A 31 -38.74 13.23 16.56
C LEU A 31 -38.66 12.21 15.40
N GLY A 32 -37.58 11.43 15.30
CA GLY A 32 -37.42 10.46 14.21
C GLY A 32 -37.09 11.10 12.86
N LEU A 33 -36.46 12.28 12.85
CA LEU A 33 -36.14 13.05 11.64
C LEU A 33 -34.62 13.03 11.35
N PRO A 34 -34.08 11.95 10.74
CA PRO A 34 -32.63 11.77 10.58
C PRO A 34 -31.99 12.77 9.61
N ILE A 35 -32.63 13.12 8.50
CA ILE A 35 -32.05 14.05 7.50
C ILE A 35 -31.95 15.46 8.08
N PRO A 36 -33.02 16.08 8.62
CA PRO A 36 -32.90 17.40 9.25
C PRO A 36 -31.91 17.43 10.43
N ALA A 37 -31.86 16.36 11.23
CA ALA A 37 -30.87 16.25 12.31
C ALA A 37 -29.44 16.28 11.75
N TYR A 38 -29.18 15.56 10.65
CA TYR A 38 -27.87 15.54 10.02
C TYR A 38 -27.45 16.91 9.47
N ASP A 39 -28.38 17.69 8.92
CA ASP A 39 -28.10 19.07 8.49
C ASP A 39 -27.61 19.94 9.65
N GLN A 40 -28.17 19.77 10.85
CA GLN A 40 -27.68 20.48 12.05
C GLN A 40 -26.28 20.02 12.45
N VAL A 41 -25.94 18.73 12.29
CA VAL A 41 -24.57 18.23 12.50
C VAL A 41 -23.59 18.88 11.53
N LEU A 42 -23.97 19.09 10.27
CA LEU A 42 -23.13 19.81 9.29
C LEU A 42 -22.91 21.27 9.69
N LYS A 43 -23.94 21.96 10.20
CA LYS A 43 -23.82 23.33 10.71
C LYS A 43 -22.94 23.40 11.96
N ALA A 44 -23.08 22.45 12.89
CA ALA A 44 -22.20 22.33 14.05
C ALA A 44 -20.74 22.08 13.62
N SER A 45 -20.51 21.23 12.62
CA SER A 45 -19.18 21.03 12.03
C SER A 45 -18.60 22.30 11.43
N HIS A 46 -19.43 23.10 10.76
CA HIS A 46 -18.97 24.38 10.22
C HIS A 46 -18.65 25.37 11.34
N ALA A 47 -19.51 25.52 12.36
CA ALA A 47 -19.27 26.38 13.52
C ALA A 47 -17.96 25.99 14.24
N PHE A 48 -17.71 24.70 14.42
CA PHE A 48 -16.44 24.20 14.96
C PHE A 48 -15.23 24.66 14.12
N ASN A 49 -15.28 24.55 12.79
CA ASN A 49 -14.18 24.98 11.93
C ASN A 49 -13.87 26.48 12.07
N ILE A 50 -14.90 27.30 12.29
CA ILE A 50 -14.74 28.74 12.56
C ILE A 50 -14.02 28.94 13.90
N LEU A 51 -14.46 28.26 14.97
CA LEU A 51 -13.83 28.36 16.29
C LEU A 51 -12.36 27.89 16.27
N ASP A 52 -12.08 26.79 15.57
CA ASP A 52 -10.72 26.24 15.42
C ASP A 52 -9.82 27.22 14.65
N SER A 53 -10.33 27.83 13.58
CA SER A 53 -9.61 28.85 12.80
C SER A 53 -9.34 30.13 13.60
N ARG A 54 -10.23 30.50 14.53
CA ARG A 54 -10.02 31.62 15.47
C ARG A 54 -9.00 31.31 16.57
N GLY A 55 -8.47 30.09 16.64
CA GLY A 55 -7.55 29.65 17.68
C GLY A 55 -8.21 29.48 19.05
N PHE A 56 -9.54 29.45 19.11
CA PHE A 56 -10.28 29.31 20.37
C PHE A 56 -10.20 27.88 20.93
N VAL A 57 -10.08 26.88 20.06
CA VAL A 57 -10.18 25.47 20.44
C VAL A 57 -8.82 24.89 20.80
N GLY A 58 -8.62 24.59 22.08
CA GLY A 58 -7.45 23.84 22.56
C GLY A 58 -7.46 22.35 22.16
N VAL A 59 -6.34 21.65 22.38
CA VAL A 59 -6.19 20.23 22.00
C VAL A 59 -7.24 19.32 22.66
N THR A 60 -7.51 19.54 23.96
CA THR A 60 -8.51 18.79 24.73
C THR A 60 -9.94 19.11 24.29
N GLU A 61 -10.23 20.38 24.02
CA GLU A 61 -11.53 20.84 23.56
C GLU A 61 -11.84 20.33 22.15
N ARG A 62 -10.83 20.28 21.27
CA ARG A 62 -10.96 19.73 19.93
C ARG A 62 -11.47 18.29 19.96
N ALA A 63 -10.89 17.46 20.83
CA ALA A 63 -11.34 16.08 21.02
C ALA A 63 -12.80 16.02 21.53
N ARG A 64 -13.20 16.93 22.42
CA ARG A 64 -14.57 17.03 22.95
C ARG A 64 -15.58 17.40 21.84
N TYR A 65 -15.29 18.43 21.05
CA TYR A 65 -16.13 18.83 19.91
C TYR A 65 -16.30 17.69 18.91
N PHE A 66 -15.21 17.01 18.54
CA PHE A 66 -15.29 15.84 17.65
C PHE A 66 -16.09 14.69 18.26
N GLY A 67 -15.96 14.45 19.58
CA GLY A 67 -16.76 13.44 20.28
C GLY A 67 -18.26 13.71 20.18
N ARG A 68 -18.67 14.97 20.43
CA ARG A 68 -20.08 15.43 20.34
C ARG A 68 -20.62 15.24 18.93
N MET A 69 -19.95 15.80 17.92
CA MET A 69 -20.39 15.70 16.51
C MET A 69 -20.41 14.25 16.00
N ARG A 70 -19.40 13.44 16.35
CA ARG A 70 -19.33 12.03 15.95
C ARG A 70 -20.48 11.21 16.56
N SER A 71 -20.84 11.51 17.81
CA SER A 71 -21.99 10.86 18.47
C SER A 71 -23.31 11.17 17.75
N LEU A 72 -23.54 12.44 17.40
CA LEU A 72 -24.74 12.85 16.66
C LEU A 72 -24.76 12.23 15.25
N ALA A 73 -23.65 12.29 14.52
CA ALA A 73 -23.53 11.69 13.20
C ALA A 73 -23.83 10.19 13.24
N ARG A 74 -23.33 9.47 14.26
CA ARG A 74 -23.63 8.04 14.46
C ARG A 74 -25.13 7.80 14.67
N GLN A 75 -25.77 8.59 15.52
CA GLN A 75 -27.20 8.48 15.78
C GLN A 75 -28.03 8.79 14.53
N CYS A 76 -27.67 9.82 13.76
CA CYS A 76 -28.30 10.14 12.48
C CYS A 76 -28.20 8.95 11.51
N SER A 77 -27.02 8.35 11.36
CA SER A 77 -26.81 7.18 10.49
C SER A 77 -27.61 5.96 10.94
N GLN A 78 -27.67 5.70 12.25
CA GLN A 78 -28.45 4.58 12.80
C GLN A 78 -29.95 4.78 12.58
N LEU A 79 -30.47 5.98 12.87
CA LEU A 79 -31.88 6.32 12.65
C LEU A 79 -32.23 6.29 11.17
N TRP A 80 -31.35 6.80 10.30
CA TRP A 80 -31.52 6.70 8.86
C TRP A 80 -31.64 5.25 8.41
N LEU A 81 -30.71 4.38 8.81
CA LEU A 81 -30.75 2.96 8.46
C LEU A 81 -32.05 2.28 8.91
N LYS A 82 -32.47 2.53 10.16
CA LYS A 82 -33.75 2.02 10.69
C LYS A 82 -34.94 2.53 9.89
N THR A 83 -35.01 3.83 9.61
CA THR A 83 -36.10 4.43 8.81
C THR A 83 -36.15 3.80 7.42
N ARG A 84 -35.00 3.53 6.81
CA ARG A 84 -34.88 2.91 5.48
C ARG A 84 -35.34 1.45 5.47
N GLU A 85 -35.07 0.72 6.54
CA GLU A 85 -35.53 -0.65 6.74
C GLU A 85 -37.06 -0.70 6.89
N GLU A 86 -37.65 0.19 7.70
CA GLU A 86 -39.11 0.26 7.94
C GLU A 86 -39.92 0.52 6.65
N ILE A 87 -39.37 1.29 5.72
CA ILE A 87 -40.00 1.58 4.42
C ILE A 87 -39.60 0.58 3.32
N GLY A 88 -38.89 -0.50 3.66
CA GLY A 88 -38.52 -1.56 2.72
C GLY A 88 -37.50 -1.15 1.65
N TYR A 89 -36.58 -0.24 1.97
CA TYR A 89 -35.50 0.24 1.08
C TYR A 89 -35.98 0.69 -0.32
N PRO A 90 -36.78 1.77 -0.46
CA PRO A 90 -37.37 2.19 -1.73
C PRO A 90 -36.37 2.68 -2.79
N LEU A 91 -35.09 2.86 -2.42
CA LEU A 91 -34.00 3.16 -3.38
C LEU A 91 -33.18 1.91 -3.72
N GLY A 92 -33.68 0.73 -3.37
CA GLY A 92 -32.98 -0.54 -3.46
C GLY A 92 -31.96 -0.75 -2.36
N THR A 93 -31.43 -1.97 -2.33
CA THR A 93 -30.23 -2.33 -1.59
C THR A 93 -29.04 -2.24 -2.53
N TYR A 94 -27.89 -1.79 -2.01
CA TYR A 94 -26.64 -1.93 -2.76
C TYR A 94 -26.28 -3.41 -2.80
N GLN A 95 -26.17 -3.95 -4.00
CA GLN A 95 -25.46 -5.19 -4.25
C GLN A 95 -24.12 -4.79 -4.84
N GLU A 96 -23.03 -5.33 -4.28
CA GLU A 96 -21.71 -5.10 -4.86
C GLU A 96 -21.77 -5.47 -6.33
N ALA A 97 -21.48 -4.49 -7.20
CA ALA A 97 -21.49 -4.75 -8.62
C ALA A 97 -20.48 -5.88 -8.85
N ASN A 98 -20.98 -7.02 -9.36
CA ASN A 98 -20.15 -7.99 -10.04
C ASN A 98 -19.64 -7.28 -11.30
N LEU A 99 -18.69 -6.36 -11.12
CA LEU A 99 -17.92 -5.78 -12.19
C LEU A 99 -17.21 -6.97 -12.80
N VAL A 100 -17.79 -7.46 -13.90
CA VAL A 100 -17.10 -8.36 -14.80
C VAL A 100 -16.02 -7.52 -15.43
N TYR A 101 -14.93 -7.34 -14.69
CA TYR A 101 -13.67 -6.99 -15.32
C TYR A 101 -13.44 -8.08 -16.36
N PRO A 102 -13.12 -7.76 -17.61
CA PRO A 102 -12.68 -8.79 -18.54
C PRO A 102 -11.62 -9.58 -17.78
N HIS A 103 -11.90 -10.87 -17.53
CA HIS A 103 -10.90 -11.75 -16.95
C HIS A 103 -9.72 -11.63 -17.91
N VAL A 104 -8.68 -10.91 -17.49
CA VAL A 104 -7.39 -11.03 -18.16
C VAL A 104 -7.12 -12.51 -18.06
N SER A 105 -7.09 -13.16 -19.21
CA SER A 105 -6.97 -14.60 -19.30
C SER A 105 -5.84 -15.02 -18.36
N GLU A 106 -6.17 -15.68 -17.25
CA GLU A 106 -5.19 -16.31 -16.36
C GLU A 106 -4.34 -17.35 -17.12
N LYS A 107 -4.70 -17.61 -18.38
CA LYS A 107 -4.08 -18.52 -19.33
C LYS A 107 -3.29 -17.83 -20.45
N LEU A 108 -2.95 -16.54 -20.37
CA LEU A 108 -1.87 -16.04 -21.23
C LEU A 108 -0.56 -16.57 -20.65
N SER A 109 0.05 -17.56 -21.32
CA SER A 109 1.35 -18.05 -20.87
C SER A 109 2.37 -16.92 -21.01
N ARG A 110 3.32 -16.84 -20.07
CA ARG A 110 4.44 -15.88 -20.15
C ARG A 110 5.12 -15.89 -21.52
N LYS A 111 5.14 -17.05 -22.20
CA LYS A 111 5.68 -17.21 -23.56
C LYS A 111 4.87 -16.49 -24.66
N GLU A 112 3.56 -16.35 -24.50
CA GLU A 112 2.68 -15.73 -25.51
C GLU A 112 2.70 -14.21 -25.43
N VAL A 113 2.96 -13.64 -24.24
CA VAL A 113 2.96 -12.18 -24.01
C VAL A 113 4.37 -11.59 -23.97
N LEU A 114 5.34 -12.36 -23.46
CA LEU A 114 6.64 -11.84 -23.05
C LEU A 114 7.79 -12.56 -23.79
N GLY A 115 8.18 -12.03 -24.94
CA GLY A 115 9.35 -12.47 -25.72
C GLY A 115 10.58 -11.56 -25.59
N GLN A 116 10.42 -10.38 -25.01
CA GLN A 116 11.46 -9.34 -24.88
C GLN A 116 11.19 -8.47 -23.64
N ALA A 117 12.07 -7.52 -23.35
CA ALA A 117 11.82 -6.54 -22.29
C ALA A 117 10.56 -5.71 -22.61
N GLN A 118 9.72 -5.48 -21.61
CA GLN A 118 8.42 -4.82 -21.75
C GLN A 118 8.23 -3.73 -20.71
N THR A 119 7.32 -2.80 -20.97
CA THR A 119 6.94 -1.78 -19.98
C THR A 119 6.23 -2.43 -18.80
N PHE A 120 6.63 -2.06 -17.59
CA PHE A 120 5.88 -2.36 -16.37
C PHE A 120 5.13 -1.12 -15.89
N VAL A 121 3.88 -1.30 -15.45
CA VAL A 121 3.02 -0.24 -14.93
C VAL A 121 2.48 -0.68 -13.59
N LEU A 122 2.60 0.17 -12.58
CA LEU A 122 1.89 0.08 -11.30
C LEU A 122 0.96 1.27 -11.19
N GLU A 123 -0.31 1.05 -10.87
CA GLU A 123 -1.26 2.10 -10.53
C GLU A 123 -1.94 1.81 -9.18
N ILE A 124 -2.09 2.87 -8.38
CA ILE A 124 -2.73 2.86 -7.07
C ILE A 124 -3.81 3.93 -7.09
N GLY A 125 -5.07 3.50 -7.05
CA GLY A 125 -6.22 4.38 -6.94
C GLY A 125 -6.57 4.64 -5.49
N THR A 126 -6.75 5.91 -5.13
CA THR A 126 -7.04 6.33 -3.76
C THR A 126 -8.23 7.27 -3.71
N GLU A 127 -8.80 7.46 -2.53
CA GLU A 127 -9.52 8.69 -2.22
C GLU A 127 -8.60 9.92 -2.31
N GLU A 128 -9.19 11.12 -2.22
CA GLU A 128 -8.49 12.38 -2.47
C GLU A 128 -7.33 12.64 -1.48
N LEU A 129 -6.11 12.47 -2.00
CA LEU A 129 -4.85 12.74 -1.34
C LEU A 129 -4.60 14.25 -1.23
N PRO A 130 -4.02 14.70 -0.11
CA PRO A 130 -3.43 16.03 -0.02
C PRO A 130 -2.39 16.27 -1.12
N PRO A 131 -2.28 17.49 -1.68
CA PRO A 131 -1.32 17.78 -2.75
C PRO A 131 0.14 17.45 -2.40
N HIS A 132 0.56 17.67 -1.15
CA HIS A 132 1.91 17.32 -0.69
C HIS A 132 2.13 15.81 -0.64
N ASP A 133 1.15 15.05 -0.14
CA ASP A 133 1.20 13.59 -0.09
C ASP A 133 1.32 12.99 -1.50
N VAL A 134 0.71 13.61 -2.52
CA VAL A 134 0.85 13.15 -3.92
C VAL A 134 2.30 13.23 -4.37
N VAL A 135 2.95 14.39 -4.17
CA VAL A 135 4.34 14.61 -4.59
C VAL A 135 5.29 13.70 -3.82
N GLU A 136 5.18 13.70 -2.49
CA GLU A 136 6.03 12.88 -1.62
C GLU A 136 5.88 11.38 -1.91
N ALA A 137 4.67 10.90 -2.17
CA ALA A 137 4.44 9.50 -2.51
C ALA A 137 5.04 9.12 -3.86
N THR A 138 4.92 9.98 -4.88
CA THR A 138 5.53 9.70 -6.19
C THR A 138 7.04 9.58 -6.11
N GLU A 139 7.72 10.49 -5.38
CA GLU A 139 9.17 10.44 -5.21
C GLU A 139 9.63 9.22 -4.41
N GLN A 140 8.90 8.86 -3.36
CA GLN A 140 9.19 7.67 -2.54
C GLN A 140 9.00 6.38 -3.35
N LEU A 141 7.91 6.29 -4.12
CA LEU A 141 7.64 5.14 -4.99
C LEU A 141 8.73 4.94 -6.03
N GLU A 142 9.19 6.02 -6.67
CA GLU A 142 10.30 5.96 -7.63
C GLU A 142 11.56 5.37 -6.99
N LYS A 143 11.97 5.95 -5.87
CA LYS A 143 13.19 5.54 -5.14
C LYS A 143 13.10 4.09 -4.69
N SER A 144 12.00 3.69 -4.07
CA SER A 144 11.79 2.33 -3.58
C SER A 144 11.74 1.32 -4.72
N LEU A 145 11.10 1.66 -5.85
CA LEU A 145 11.03 0.76 -7.00
C LEU A 145 12.40 0.60 -7.67
N VAL A 146 13.15 1.68 -7.89
CA VAL A 146 14.52 1.59 -8.43
C VAL A 146 15.40 0.73 -7.53
N GLN A 147 15.32 0.94 -6.21
CA GLN A 147 16.09 0.15 -5.25
C GLN A 147 15.73 -1.33 -5.31
N ILE A 148 14.44 -1.68 -5.39
CA ILE A 148 14.03 -3.08 -5.42
C ILE A 148 14.39 -3.76 -6.74
N LEU A 149 14.26 -3.07 -7.87
CA LEU A 149 14.62 -3.61 -9.18
C LEU A 149 16.13 -3.93 -9.24
N GLY A 150 16.96 -3.02 -8.71
CA GLY A 150 18.40 -3.26 -8.55
C GLY A 150 18.70 -4.43 -7.63
N LYS A 151 18.10 -4.48 -6.44
CA LYS A 151 18.27 -5.59 -5.48
C LYS A 151 17.84 -6.93 -6.07
N ARG A 152 16.81 -6.93 -6.90
CA ARG A 152 16.28 -8.13 -7.57
C ARG A 152 16.99 -8.43 -8.89
N ARG A 153 18.03 -7.68 -9.27
CA ARG A 153 18.78 -7.87 -10.52
C ARG A 153 17.89 -7.86 -11.75
N LEU A 154 16.81 -7.07 -11.72
CA LEU A 154 15.93 -6.87 -12.85
C LEU A 154 16.46 -5.67 -13.64
N SER A 155 16.95 -5.90 -14.86
CA SER A 155 17.34 -4.81 -15.73
C SER A 155 16.11 -4.05 -16.23
N HIS A 156 16.23 -2.72 -16.29
CA HIS A 156 15.15 -1.83 -16.65
C HIS A 156 15.68 -0.58 -17.33
N GLY A 157 14.79 0.09 -18.07
CA GLY A 157 14.98 1.43 -18.61
C GLY A 157 14.63 2.51 -17.58
N LYS A 158 14.10 3.64 -18.04
CA LYS A 158 13.73 4.75 -17.13
C LYS A 158 12.52 4.37 -16.28
N VAL A 159 12.50 4.90 -15.06
CA VAL A 159 11.34 4.85 -14.17
C VAL A 159 10.71 6.23 -14.16
N HIS A 160 9.43 6.30 -14.49
CA HIS A 160 8.63 7.53 -14.48
C HIS A 160 7.53 7.40 -13.44
N THR A 161 7.27 8.47 -12.71
CA THR A 161 6.18 8.52 -11.73
C THR A 161 5.20 9.63 -12.07
N TYR A 162 3.92 9.37 -11.80
CA TYR A 162 2.83 10.29 -12.06
C TYR A 162 1.88 10.30 -10.86
N GLY A 163 1.36 11.47 -10.53
CA GLY A 163 0.49 11.66 -9.38
C GLY A 163 -0.65 12.61 -9.68
N THR A 164 -1.85 12.23 -9.27
CA THR A 164 -3.03 13.09 -9.14
C THR A 164 -3.61 12.87 -7.74
N PRO A 165 -4.52 13.72 -7.26
CA PRO A 165 -5.13 13.53 -5.95
C PRO A 165 -5.81 12.16 -5.75
N ARG A 166 -6.20 11.44 -6.80
CA ARG A 166 -6.87 10.12 -6.69
C ARG A 166 -6.10 8.98 -7.33
N ARG A 167 -4.88 9.21 -7.80
CA ARG A 167 -4.08 8.19 -8.51
C ARG A 167 -2.60 8.44 -8.35
N LEU A 168 -1.86 7.41 -7.97
CA LEU A 168 -0.42 7.33 -8.10
C LEU A 168 -0.09 6.28 -9.15
N ALA A 169 0.85 6.55 -10.05
CA ALA A 169 1.26 5.62 -11.09
C ALA A 169 2.78 5.62 -11.25
N VAL A 170 3.33 4.45 -11.56
CA VAL A 170 4.73 4.25 -11.90
C VAL A 170 4.82 3.48 -13.21
N VAL A 171 5.67 3.95 -14.12
CA VAL A 171 5.94 3.31 -15.41
C VAL A 171 7.43 3.02 -15.48
N VAL A 172 7.80 1.75 -15.65
CA VAL A 172 9.16 1.29 -15.83
C VAL A 172 9.33 0.83 -17.27
N GLU A 173 10.13 1.54 -18.04
CA GLU A 173 10.41 1.17 -19.43
C GLU A 173 11.30 -0.08 -19.48
N ASN A 174 11.15 -0.91 -20.52
CA ASN A 174 12.08 -2.00 -20.86
C ASN A 174 12.46 -2.90 -19.66
N LEU A 175 11.49 -3.24 -18.80
CA LEU A 175 11.71 -4.18 -17.71
C LEU A 175 11.91 -5.58 -18.27
N CYS A 176 13.02 -6.22 -17.89
CA CYS A 176 13.32 -7.59 -18.30
C CYS A 176 12.34 -8.61 -17.72
N LEU A 177 12.23 -9.76 -18.37
CA LEU A 177 11.29 -10.82 -18.00
C LEU A 177 11.74 -11.63 -16.80
N LYS A 178 13.05 -11.71 -16.58
CA LYS A 178 13.68 -12.51 -15.55
C LYS A 178 14.84 -11.76 -14.95
N GLN A 179 15.10 -12.05 -13.68
CA GLN A 179 16.31 -11.61 -13.01
C GLN A 179 17.53 -12.04 -13.82
N MET A 180 18.58 -11.21 -13.84
CA MET A 180 19.85 -11.64 -14.39
C MET A 180 20.42 -12.80 -13.56
N GLU A 181 20.94 -13.81 -14.26
CA GLU A 181 21.67 -14.91 -13.62
C GLU A 181 22.88 -14.32 -12.88
N GLU A 182 23.08 -14.74 -11.65
CA GLU A 182 24.27 -14.42 -10.87
C GLU A 182 24.93 -15.72 -10.43
N GLU A 183 26.24 -15.80 -10.64
CA GLU A 183 27.08 -16.85 -10.04
C GLU A 183 27.56 -16.36 -8.68
N VAL A 184 27.09 -17.03 -7.63
CA VAL A 184 27.51 -16.74 -6.26
C VAL A 184 28.56 -17.77 -5.84
N GLU A 185 29.66 -17.28 -5.28
CA GLU A 185 30.68 -18.11 -4.67
C GLU A 185 30.28 -18.43 -3.22
N LEU A 186 29.97 -19.69 -2.95
CA LEU A 186 29.57 -20.16 -1.62
C LEU A 186 30.74 -20.81 -0.90
N ARG A 187 30.99 -20.37 0.34
CA ARG A 187 31.98 -20.98 1.23
C ARG A 187 31.41 -22.23 1.89
N GLY A 188 32.11 -23.35 1.73
CA GLY A 188 31.83 -24.62 2.38
C GLY A 188 32.71 -24.88 3.61
N PRO A 189 32.77 -26.13 4.09
CA PRO A 189 33.62 -26.52 5.21
C PRO A 189 35.13 -26.34 4.94
N PRO A 190 35.97 -26.29 5.98
CA PRO A 190 37.42 -26.35 5.81
C PRO A 190 37.84 -27.58 5.01
N VAL A 191 38.89 -27.46 4.19
CA VAL A 191 39.41 -28.57 3.37
C VAL A 191 39.72 -29.80 4.22
N ALA A 192 40.28 -29.61 5.42
CA ALA A 192 40.58 -30.67 6.38
C ALA A 192 39.34 -31.44 6.89
N LYS A 193 38.14 -30.85 6.76
CA LYS A 193 36.87 -31.52 7.08
C LYS A 193 36.11 -31.96 5.83
N ALA A 194 36.46 -31.41 4.66
CA ALA A 194 35.80 -31.67 3.39
C ALA A 194 36.32 -32.95 2.71
N PHE A 195 37.60 -33.29 2.89
CA PHE A 195 38.22 -34.48 2.33
C PHE A 195 38.86 -35.33 3.42
N ASP A 196 38.83 -36.65 3.27
CA ASP A 196 39.52 -37.60 4.15
C ASP A 196 41.01 -37.76 3.79
N GLN A 197 41.71 -38.66 4.50
CA GLN A 197 43.14 -38.92 4.27
C GLN A 197 43.43 -39.58 2.90
N GLU A 198 42.41 -40.14 2.24
CA GLU A 198 42.48 -40.74 0.90
C GLU A 198 42.10 -39.74 -0.21
N GLY A 199 41.73 -38.51 0.16
CA GLY A 199 41.29 -37.47 -0.77
C GLY A 199 39.84 -37.61 -1.24
N LYS A 200 39.04 -38.49 -0.63
CA LYS A 200 37.61 -38.64 -0.95
C LYS A 200 36.76 -37.61 -0.19
N PRO A 201 35.67 -37.12 -0.81
CA PRO A 201 34.76 -36.18 -0.16
C PRO A 201 34.11 -36.83 1.07
N THR A 202 34.13 -36.12 2.19
CA THR A 202 33.43 -36.55 3.41
C THR A 202 31.94 -36.24 3.32
N LYS A 203 31.16 -36.77 4.27
CA LYS A 203 29.73 -36.40 4.44
C LYS A 203 29.50 -34.88 4.56
N ALA A 204 30.50 -34.12 5.05
CA ALA A 204 30.39 -32.67 5.14
C ALA A 204 30.48 -32.00 3.76
N ALA A 205 31.39 -32.47 2.90
CA ALA A 205 31.48 -32.00 1.52
C ALA A 205 30.28 -32.45 0.68
N GLU A 206 29.84 -33.70 0.82
CA GLU A 206 28.64 -34.22 0.14
C GLU A 206 27.38 -33.48 0.57
N GLY A 207 27.22 -33.22 1.87
CA GLY A 207 26.09 -32.44 2.40
C GLY A 207 26.08 -31.00 1.88
N PHE A 208 27.26 -30.37 1.78
CA PHE A 208 27.42 -29.05 1.16
C PHE A 208 27.03 -29.06 -0.33
N CYS A 209 27.50 -30.06 -1.08
CA CYS A 209 27.17 -30.22 -2.50
C CYS A 209 25.67 -30.43 -2.72
N ARG A 210 25.06 -31.32 -1.93
CA ARG A 210 23.62 -31.62 -2.01
C ARG A 210 22.74 -30.42 -1.66
N LYS A 211 23.12 -29.64 -0.64
CA LYS A 211 22.38 -28.44 -0.23
C LYS A 211 22.36 -27.37 -1.32
N ASN A 212 23.48 -27.19 -2.02
CA ASN A 212 23.67 -26.13 -3.00
C ASN A 212 23.51 -26.59 -4.44
N ASN A 213 23.10 -27.85 -4.65
CA ASN A 213 22.89 -28.48 -5.95
C ASN A 213 24.09 -28.36 -6.90
N VAL A 214 25.30 -28.59 -6.38
CA VAL A 214 26.56 -28.56 -7.15
C VAL A 214 27.25 -29.93 -7.15
N PRO A 215 27.90 -30.34 -8.25
CA PRO A 215 28.68 -31.58 -8.28
C PRO A 215 29.97 -31.42 -7.45
N VAL A 216 30.40 -32.50 -6.79
CA VAL A 216 31.62 -32.51 -5.96
C VAL A 216 32.86 -32.08 -6.77
N ASP A 217 32.91 -32.43 -8.04
CA ASP A 217 34.02 -32.11 -8.94
C ASP A 217 34.11 -30.61 -9.30
N SER A 218 33.07 -29.83 -9.02
CA SER A 218 33.08 -28.36 -9.20
C SER A 218 33.64 -27.59 -8.01
N LEU A 219 34.00 -28.29 -6.92
CA LEU A 219 34.59 -27.67 -5.75
C LEU A 219 36.03 -27.23 -6.02
N TYR A 220 36.37 -26.03 -5.57
CA TYR A 220 37.74 -25.54 -5.56
C TYR A 220 38.12 -25.05 -4.17
N LYS A 221 39.43 -25.00 -3.91
CA LYS A 221 39.97 -24.58 -2.62
C LYS A 221 40.35 -23.11 -2.68
N LYS A 222 40.08 -22.38 -1.60
CA LYS A 222 40.50 -20.99 -1.45
C LYS A 222 40.87 -20.74 0.00
N ILE A 223 41.97 -20.01 0.19
CA ILE A 223 42.46 -19.63 1.51
C ILE A 223 41.69 -18.39 1.96
N ASP A 224 41.05 -18.47 3.12
CA ASP A 224 40.34 -17.37 3.77
C ASP A 224 40.97 -17.15 5.16
N GLY A 225 41.87 -16.17 5.24
CA GLY A 225 42.72 -15.94 6.42
C GLY A 225 43.80 -17.03 6.58
N LYS A 226 43.70 -17.82 7.66
CA LYS A 226 44.65 -18.91 8.00
C LYS A 226 44.13 -20.31 7.66
N THR A 227 42.91 -20.41 7.11
CA THR A 227 42.24 -21.69 6.89
C THR A 227 41.85 -21.83 5.43
N GLU A 228 42.12 -22.99 4.87
CA GLU A 228 41.70 -23.34 3.52
C GLU A 228 40.29 -23.93 3.56
N TYR A 229 39.37 -23.38 2.78
CA TYR A 229 37.98 -23.83 2.66
C TYR A 229 37.71 -24.34 1.25
N ILE A 230 36.73 -25.24 1.13
CA ILE A 230 36.14 -25.54 -0.17
C ILE A 230 35.12 -24.46 -0.55
N TYR A 231 35.05 -24.14 -1.82
CA TYR A 231 34.11 -23.20 -2.41
C TYR A 231 33.44 -23.84 -3.62
N ALA A 232 32.22 -23.40 -3.90
CA ALA A 232 31.50 -23.74 -5.12
C ALA A 232 30.95 -22.46 -5.74
N ARG A 233 30.91 -22.41 -7.08
CA ARG A 233 30.12 -21.41 -7.80
C ARG A 233 28.74 -21.99 -8.06
N VAL A 234 27.71 -21.30 -7.57
CA VAL A 234 26.32 -21.70 -7.76
C VAL A 234 25.65 -20.63 -8.59
N LYS A 235 24.99 -21.04 -9.67
CA LYS A 235 24.07 -20.16 -10.38
C LYS A 235 22.79 -20.05 -9.56
N GLU A 236 22.51 -18.85 -9.07
CA GLU A 236 21.21 -18.61 -8.47
C GLU A 236 20.11 -18.73 -9.53
N SER A 237 19.03 -19.43 -9.18
CA SER A 237 17.90 -19.61 -10.10
C SER A 237 17.23 -18.26 -10.35
N ALA A 238 17.27 -17.80 -11.60
CA ALA A 238 16.58 -16.59 -12.03
C ALA A 238 15.06 -16.78 -11.96
N ARG A 239 14.39 -15.90 -11.21
CA ARG A 239 12.92 -15.85 -11.15
C ARG A 239 12.37 -14.85 -12.16
N TYR A 240 11.08 -14.97 -12.49
CA TYR A 240 10.43 -14.00 -13.37
C TYR A 240 10.14 -12.68 -12.64
N ALA A 241 10.10 -11.58 -13.39
CA ALA A 241 9.85 -10.25 -12.85
C ALA A 241 8.48 -10.15 -12.16
N ASP A 242 7.44 -10.73 -12.76
CA ASP A 242 6.09 -10.78 -12.19
C ASP A 242 6.04 -11.49 -10.83
N GLU A 243 6.73 -12.62 -10.70
CA GLU A 243 6.78 -13.38 -9.43
C GLU A 243 7.45 -12.58 -8.31
N VAL A 244 8.55 -11.91 -8.64
CA VAL A 244 9.33 -11.16 -7.66
C VAL A 244 8.62 -9.85 -7.29
N LEU A 245 8.07 -9.15 -8.28
CA LEU A 245 7.33 -7.92 -8.05
C LEU A 245 6.00 -8.18 -7.32
N SER A 246 5.32 -9.29 -7.60
CA SER A 246 4.14 -9.72 -6.83
C SER A 246 4.41 -9.76 -5.31
N GLU A 247 5.59 -10.25 -4.91
CA GLU A 247 6.02 -10.32 -3.52
C GLU A 247 6.42 -8.96 -2.93
N ASP A 248 7.10 -8.13 -3.73
CA ASP A 248 7.72 -6.89 -3.27
C ASP A 248 6.76 -5.68 -3.24
N LEU A 249 5.81 -5.61 -4.18
CA LEU A 249 4.88 -4.49 -4.33
C LEU A 249 4.12 -4.13 -3.05
N PRO A 250 3.53 -5.09 -2.29
CA PRO A 250 2.86 -4.76 -1.04
C PRO A 250 3.77 -4.04 -0.04
N THR A 251 5.05 -4.44 0.00
CA THR A 251 6.04 -3.87 0.93
C THR A 251 6.45 -2.46 0.46
N ILE A 252 6.68 -2.28 -0.83
CA ILE A 252 6.98 -0.97 -1.45
C ILE A 252 5.87 0.03 -1.13
N ILE A 253 4.61 -0.34 -1.35
CA ILE A 253 3.47 0.56 -1.14
C ILE A 253 3.28 0.84 0.36
N SER A 254 3.45 -0.16 1.23
CA SER A 254 3.37 0.04 2.68
C SER A 254 4.50 0.90 3.26
N GLY A 255 5.62 0.98 2.54
CA GLY A 255 6.80 1.75 2.95
C GLY A 255 6.69 3.25 2.71
N ILE A 256 5.66 3.72 2.00
CA ILE A 256 5.44 5.14 1.78
C ILE A 256 5.07 5.82 3.09
N SER A 257 5.89 6.77 3.52
CA SER A 257 5.65 7.56 4.72
C SER A 257 4.81 8.78 4.38
N PHE A 258 3.81 9.05 5.23
CA PHE A 258 2.95 10.23 5.14
C PHE A 258 2.88 10.96 6.48
N PRO A 259 2.85 12.30 6.51
CA PRO A 259 2.71 13.08 7.74
C PRO A 259 1.43 12.75 8.52
N LYS A 260 0.33 12.50 7.80
CA LYS A 260 -0.94 12.06 8.37
C LYS A 260 -1.42 10.81 7.66
N SER A 261 -1.64 9.80 8.45
CA SER A 261 -1.90 8.45 8.01
C SER A 261 -3.14 7.90 8.72
N MET A 262 -3.86 7.00 8.05
CA MET A 262 -5.04 6.34 8.59
C MET A 262 -5.08 4.86 8.25
N ARG A 263 -5.89 4.11 9.00
CA ARG A 263 -6.24 2.72 8.71
C ARG A 263 -7.68 2.68 8.22
N TRP A 264 -7.93 1.93 7.15
CA TRP A 264 -9.25 1.78 6.56
C TRP A 264 -9.49 0.33 6.16
N ASN A 265 -10.48 -0.31 6.79
CA ASN A 265 -10.90 -1.71 6.56
C ASN A 265 -9.76 -2.76 6.57
N SER A 266 -8.58 -2.40 7.06
CA SER A 266 -7.40 -3.24 7.18
C SER A 266 -6.45 -2.62 8.21
N ASN A 267 -5.41 -3.36 8.61
CA ASN A 267 -4.37 -2.86 9.50
C ASN A 267 -3.30 -2.00 8.78
N ILE A 268 -3.41 -1.90 7.45
CA ILE A 268 -2.48 -1.15 6.61
C ILE A 268 -2.73 0.34 6.79
N VAL A 269 -1.62 1.07 6.85
CA VAL A 269 -1.59 2.51 7.05
C VAL A 269 -1.31 3.17 5.71
N PHE A 270 -2.11 4.17 5.36
CA PHE A 270 -1.93 4.98 4.15
C PHE A 270 -2.48 6.39 4.38
N SER A 271 -2.10 7.39 3.56
CA SER A 271 -2.67 8.74 3.71
C SER A 271 -4.19 8.73 3.59
N ARG A 272 -4.73 8.01 2.59
CA ARG A 272 -6.18 7.91 2.33
C ARG A 272 -6.57 6.48 1.94
N PRO A 273 -7.85 6.10 2.05
CA PRO A 273 -8.29 4.78 1.62
C PRO A 273 -7.86 4.46 0.19
N VAL A 274 -7.14 3.35 0.03
CA VAL A 274 -6.87 2.77 -1.29
C VAL A 274 -8.17 2.14 -1.78
N ARG A 275 -8.53 2.39 -3.04
CA ARG A 275 -9.76 1.92 -3.68
C ARG A 275 -9.52 0.83 -4.69
N TRP A 276 -8.39 0.87 -5.39
CA TRP A 276 -7.99 -0.17 -6.32
C TRP A 276 -6.47 -0.16 -6.52
N ILE A 277 -5.95 -1.29 -6.97
CA ILE A 277 -4.56 -1.48 -7.36
C ILE A 277 -4.53 -2.16 -8.73
N MET A 278 -3.45 -1.97 -9.48
CA MET A 278 -3.18 -2.65 -10.74
C MET A 278 -1.68 -2.70 -10.97
N ALA A 279 -1.16 -3.86 -11.37
CA ALA A 279 0.19 -3.97 -11.90
C ALA A 279 0.20 -4.81 -13.18
N LEU A 280 0.89 -4.32 -14.20
CA LEU A 280 1.03 -4.96 -15.51
C LEU A 280 2.50 -4.99 -15.91
N HIS A 281 2.94 -6.07 -16.56
CA HIS A 281 4.21 -6.17 -17.27
C HIS A 281 3.93 -6.56 -18.72
N GLY A 282 3.98 -5.59 -19.63
CA GLY A 282 3.33 -5.72 -20.94
C GLY A 282 1.84 -5.96 -20.76
N ASP A 283 1.31 -7.02 -21.37
CA ASP A 283 -0.09 -7.45 -21.20
C ASP A 283 -0.27 -8.49 -20.07
N LEU A 284 0.80 -8.82 -19.33
CA LEU A 284 0.75 -9.77 -18.22
C LEU A 284 0.33 -9.05 -16.93
N VAL A 285 -0.70 -9.56 -16.27
CA VAL A 285 -1.05 -9.10 -14.91
C VAL A 285 -0.01 -9.59 -13.93
N VAL A 286 0.48 -8.68 -13.09
CA VAL A 286 1.34 -9.00 -11.94
C VAL A 286 0.43 -9.08 -10.72
N PRO A 287 0.02 -10.27 -10.27
CA PRO A 287 -1.02 -10.40 -9.25
C PRO A 287 -0.47 -10.01 -7.88
N PHE A 288 -1.17 -9.16 -7.14
CA PHE A 288 -0.81 -8.89 -5.74
C PHE A 288 -2.01 -8.36 -4.95
N SER A 289 -1.88 -8.44 -3.62
CA SER A 289 -2.89 -7.93 -2.69
C SER A 289 -2.32 -6.83 -1.80
N PHE A 290 -3.09 -5.76 -1.61
CA PHE A 290 -2.74 -4.65 -0.74
C PHE A 290 -4.00 -4.03 -0.11
N ALA A 291 -3.96 -3.70 1.18
CA ALA A 291 -5.06 -3.08 1.93
C ALA A 291 -6.42 -3.82 1.83
N GLY A 292 -6.40 -5.15 1.69
CA GLY A 292 -7.60 -5.98 1.52
C GLY A 292 -8.15 -6.00 0.09
N ILE A 293 -7.45 -5.39 -0.87
CA ILE A 293 -7.76 -5.40 -2.30
C ILE A 293 -6.82 -6.38 -2.98
N SER A 294 -7.32 -7.17 -3.93
CA SER A 294 -6.51 -8.10 -4.73
C SER A 294 -6.77 -7.86 -6.21
N ARG A 295 -5.72 -7.85 -7.03
CA ARG A 295 -5.84 -7.80 -8.48
C ARG A 295 -4.63 -8.41 -9.18
#